data_AF-A0A1Y2JQK7-F1
#
_entry.id   AF-A0A1Y2JQK7-F1
#
_cell.length_a   1.000
_cell.length_b   1.000
_cell.length_c   1.000
_cell.angle_alpha   90.00
_cell.angle_beta   90.00
_cell.angle_gamma   90.00
#
_symmetry.space_group_name_H-M   'P 1'
#
loop_
_entity.id
_entity.type
_entity.pdbx_description
1 polymer ?
#
loop_
_entity_poly.entity_id
_entity_poly.type
_entity_poly.pdbx_seq_one_letter_code
_entity_poly.pdbx_strand_id
1 'polypeptide(L)' 'MVDEVVLKNAAETAWSVYRAQHPEVDAHDSRRCLLERHLHSRSEARESDTEELAGFGIAYLQRLPRDEC' A
#
# COMPACT_ATOMS: atom_id res chain seq x y z
N MET A 1 3.93 -19.73 -1.60
CA MET A 1 2.62 -19.04 -1.55
C MET A 1 2.94 -17.67 -1.01
N VAL A 2 2.44 -16.61 -1.65
CA VAL A 2 2.60 -15.26 -1.08
C VAL A 2 1.88 -15.27 0.26
N ASP A 3 2.53 -14.81 1.33
CA ASP A 3 1.87 -14.62 2.61
C ASP A 3 0.84 -13.50 2.46
N GLU A 4 -0.41 -13.87 2.13
CA GLU A 4 -1.53 -12.94 2.01
C GLU A 4 -1.71 -12.11 3.29
N VAL A 5 -1.32 -12.68 4.44
CA VAL A 5 -1.28 -12.00 5.74
C VAL A 5 -0.22 -10.89 5.76
N VAL A 6 0.99 -11.15 5.26
CA VAL A 6 2.07 -10.16 5.14
C VAL A 6 1.64 -9.02 4.22
N LEU A 7 1.05 -9.36 3.07
CA LEU A 7 0.56 -8.38 2.11
C LEU A 7 -0.53 -7.48 2.71
N LYS A 8 -1.52 -8.09 3.36
CA LYS A 8 -2.63 -7.36 3.98
C LYS A 8 -2.12 -6.44 5.08
N ASN A 9 -1.26 -6.93 5.97
CA ASN A 9 -0.67 -6.12 7.04
C ASN A 9 0.17 -4.96 6.50
N ALA A 10 0.94 -5.19 5.42
CA ALA A 10 1.73 -4.17 4.78
C ALA A 10 0.85 -3.09 4.15
N ALA A 11 -0.21 -3.49 3.44
CA ALA A 11 -1.18 -2.56 2.84
C ALA A 11 -1.92 -1.75 3.91
N GLU A 12 -2.38 -2.39 4.98
CA GLU A 12 -3.04 -1.71 6.10
C GLU A 12 -2.11 -0.71 6.80
N THR A 13 -0.85 -1.08 7.02
CA THR A 13 0.16 -0.22 7.64
C THR A 13 0.46 0.99 6.75
N ALA A 14 0.78 0.76 5.48
CA ALA A 14 1.06 1.82 4.52
C ALA A 14 -0.13 2.79 4.36
N TRP A 15 -1.35 2.24 4.26
CA TRP A 15 -2.57 3.03 4.15
C TRP A 15 -2.85 3.87 5.39
N SER A 16 -2.64 3.31 6.58
CA SER A 16 -2.87 4.02 7.84
C SER A 16 -1.90 5.18 8.01
N VAL A 17 -0.62 4.97 7.71
CA VAL A 17 0.42 6.01 7.76
C VAL A 17 0.15 7.11 6.73
N TYR A 18 -0.30 6.75 5.53
CA TYR A 18 -0.65 7.72 4.50
C TYR A 18 -1.86 8.58 4.89
N ARG A 19 -2.96 7.96 5.35
CA ARG A 19 -4.14 8.72 5.81
C ARG A 19 -3.87 9.59 7.02
N ALA A 20 -2.97 9.18 7.93
CA ALA A 20 -2.57 10.02 9.05
C ALA A 20 -1.92 11.34 8.59
N GLN A 21 -1.25 11.34 7.43
CA GLN A 21 -0.67 12.54 6.81
C GLN A 21 -1.65 13.25 5.86
N HIS A 22 -2.67 12.55 5.38
CA HIS A 22 -3.66 13.03 4.41
C HIS A 22 -5.08 12.81 4.94
N PRO A 23 -5.56 13.63 5.90
CA PRO A 23 -6.90 13.47 6.49
C PRO A 23 -8.04 13.73 5.49
N GLU A 24 -7.72 14.29 4.33
CA GLU A 24 -8.63 14.50 3.20
C GLU A 24 -8.91 13.23 2.38
N VAL A 25 -8.12 12.17 2.55
CA VAL A 25 -8.24 10.91 1.80
C VAL A 25 -9.22 9.99 2.52
N ASP A 26 -10.27 9.57 1.80
CA ASP A 26 -11.29 8.67 2.35
C ASP A 26 -10.73 7.27 2.62
N ALA A 27 -11.35 6.53 3.54
CA ALA A 27 -11.00 5.14 3.80
C ALA A 27 -11.16 4.23 2.57
N HIS A 28 -12.10 4.57 1.68
CA HIS A 28 -12.47 3.82 0.46
C HIS A 28 -11.93 4.46 -0.82
N ASP A 29 -10.97 5.37 -0.72
CA ASP A 29 -10.33 5.97 -1.88
C ASP A 29 -9.68 4.89 -2.77
N SER A 30 -9.82 5.04 -4.09
CA SER A 30 -9.34 4.07 -5.09
C SER A 30 -7.85 3.78 -4.97
N ARG A 31 -7.05 4.70 -4.40
CA ARG A 31 -5.62 4.49 -4.14
C ARG A 31 -5.36 3.30 -3.23
N ARG A 32 -6.31 2.88 -2.39
CA ARG A 32 -6.20 1.66 -1.59
C ARG A 32 -6.13 0.41 -2.47
N CYS A 33 -6.99 0.31 -3.49
CA CYS A 33 -6.96 -0.81 -4.43
C CYS A 33 -5.67 -0.80 -5.28
N LEU A 34 -5.19 0.39 -5.67
CA LEU A 34 -3.92 0.53 -6.39
C LEU A 34 -2.73 0.09 -5.54
N LEU A 35 -2.73 0.45 -4.25
CA LEU A 35 -1.73 0.02 -3.28
C LEU A 35 -1.70 -1.50 -3.14
N GLU A 36 -2.84 -2.13 -2.89
CA GLU A 36 -2.93 -3.59 -2.71
C GLU A 36 -2.42 -4.32 -3.95
N ARG A 37 -2.80 -3.86 -5.15
CA ARG A 37 -2.32 -4.41 -6.42
C ARG A 37 -0.81 -4.23 -6.60
N HIS A 38 -0.28 -3.06 -6.27
CA HIS A 38 1.16 -2.78 -6.35
C HIS A 38 1.95 -3.71 -5.42
N LEU A 39 1.51 -3.85 -4.17
CA LEU A 39 2.15 -4.74 -3.20
C LEU A 39 2.04 -6.20 -3.60
N HIS A 40 0.91 -6.60 -4.20
CA HIS A 40 0.72 -7.98 -4.67
C HIS A 40 1.74 -8.33 -5.74
N SER A 41 1.80 -7.53 -6.80
CA SER A 41 2.78 -7.74 -7.88
C SER A 41 4.22 -7.74 -7.36
N ARG A 42 4.51 -6.96 -6.31
CA ARG A 42 5.84 -6.90 -5.72
C ARG A 42 6.18 -8.13 -4.87
N SER A 43 5.23 -8.61 -4.09
CA SER A 43 5.36 -9.81 -3.25
C SER A 43 5.52 -11.08 -4.08
N GLU A 44 4.92 -11.12 -5.28
CA GLU A 44 5.13 -12.20 -6.25
C GLU A 44 6.53 -12.15 -6.89
N ALA A 45 7.06 -10.95 -7.10
CA ALA A 45 8.38 -10.74 -7.71
C ALA A 45 9.54 -10.95 -6.72
N ARG A 46 9.31 -10.76 -5.42
CA ARG A 46 10.32 -10.89 -4.37
C ARG A 46 9.68 -11.25 -3.03
N GLU A 47 10.26 -12.23 -2.35
CA GLU A 47 9.99 -12.47 -0.93
C GLU A 47 10.47 -11.24 -0.14
N SER A 48 9.51 -10.48 0.40
CA SER A 48 9.75 -9.28 1.20
C SER A 48 8.88 -9.32 2.44
N ASP A 49 9.46 -8.86 3.54
CA ASP A 49 8.77 -8.74 4.81
C ASP A 49 7.69 -7.65 4.81
N THR A 50 6.80 -7.72 5.80
CA THR A 50 5.69 -6.78 5.99
C THR A 50 6.18 -5.33 6.04
N GLU A 51 7.29 -5.06 6.76
CA GLU A 51 7.87 -3.72 6.91
C GLU A 51 8.45 -3.18 5.60
N GLU A 52 9.14 -4.01 4.82
CA GLU A 52 9.66 -3.61 3.51
C GLU A 52 8.52 -3.26 2.56
N LEU A 53 7.51 -4.13 2.48
CA LEU A 53 6.32 -3.91 1.65
C LEU A 53 5.55 -2.65 2.10
N ALA A 54 5.41 -2.41 3.40
CA ALA A 54 4.76 -1.21 3.90
C ALA A 54 5.53 0.06 3.48
N GLY A 55 6.85 0.07 3.62
CA GLY A 55 7.68 1.19 3.18
C GLY A 55 7.56 1.46 1.68
N PHE A 56 7.52 0.41 0.86
CA PHE A 56 7.28 0.52 -0.56
C PHE A 56 5.87 1.04 -0.89
N GLY A 57 4.86 0.59 -0.17
CA GLY A 57 3.49 1.06 -0.29
C GLY A 57 3.36 2.57 -0.01
N ILE A 58 4.01 3.05 1.05
CA ILE A 58 4.02 4.49 1.39
C ILE A 58 4.71 5.30 0.28
N ALA A 59 5.87 4.85 -0.19
CA ALA A 59 6.59 5.54 -1.27
C ALA A 59 5.80 5.57 -2.58
N TYR A 60 5.02 4.51 -2.87
CA TYR A 60 4.10 4.46 -4.00
C TYR A 60 2.96 5.47 -3.84
N LEU A 61 2.29 5.51 -2.68
CA LEU A 61 1.20 6.46 -2.38
C LEU A 61 1.65 7.93 -2.40
N GLN A 62 2.88 8.22 -1.97
CA GLN A 62 3.44 9.57 -2.03
C GLN A 62 3.71 10.05 -3.46
N ARG A 63 3.94 9.12 -4.40
CA ARG A 63 4.19 9.42 -5.81
C ARG A 63 2.91 9.42 -6.65
N LEU A 64 1.83 8.84 -6.13
CA LEU A 64 0.53 8.84 -6.79
C LEU A 64 0.01 10.28 -6.92
N PRO A 65 -0.29 10.74 -8.14
CA PRO A 65 -0.92 12.04 -8.33
C PRO A 65 -2.29 12.05 -7.67
N ARG A 66 -2.70 13.22 -7.17
CA ARG A 66 -4.01 13.38 -6.52
C ARG A 66 -5.20 13.04 -7.42
N ASP A 67 -4.98 13.01 -8.74
CA ASP A 67 -5.99 12.83 -9.78
C ASP A 67 -6.15 11.37 -10.26
N GLU A 68 -5.21 10.47 -9.91
CA GLU A 68 -5.38 9.05 -10.20
C GLU A 68 -6.28 8.42 -9.12
N CYS A 69 -7.58 8.44 -9.39
CA CYS A 69 -8.66 7.80 -8.64
C CYS A 69 -9.42 6.84 -9.58
#